data_AF-A0A2S0K652-F1
#
_entry.id   AF-A0A2S0K652-F1
#
_cell.length_a   1.000
_cell.length_b   1.000
_cell.length_c   1.000
_cell.angle_alpha   90.00
_cell.angle_beta   90.00
_cell.angle_gamma   90.00
#
_symmetry.space_group_name_H-M   'P 1'
#
loop_
_entity.id
_entity.type
_entity.pdbx_description
1 polymer ?
#
loop_
_entity_poly.entity_id
_entity_poly.type
_entity_poly.pdbx_seq_one_letter_code
_entity_poly.pdbx_strand_id
1 'polypeptide(L)'
;MENIVKYWTKGTVLYPGDIKARTHISIETTYNFLNELTKSGYLEKRFELYCSECHKFKGKILKSLTDDLGDTSCDFCHHEFIVFKDTILIYEVSRTN
;
A
#
# COMPACT_ATOMS: atom_id res chain seq x y z
N MET A 1 8.81 16.63 -6.94
CA MET A 1 8.74 15.61 -5.87
C MET A 1 8.65 16.23 -4.47
N GLU A 2 9.36 17.32 -4.20
CA GLU A 2 9.35 18.02 -2.89
C GLU A 2 7.95 18.26 -2.30
N ASN A 3 6.97 18.65 -3.13
CA ASN A 3 5.62 18.94 -2.66
C ASN A 3 4.84 17.73 -2.13
N ILE A 4 5.15 16.50 -2.55
CA ILE A 4 4.45 15.30 -2.05
C ILE A 4 5.09 14.78 -0.78
N VAL A 5 6.43 14.82 -0.68
CA VAL A 5 7.18 14.28 0.45
C VAL A 5 7.09 15.16 1.70
N LYS A 6 6.74 16.44 1.53
CA LYS A 6 6.54 17.39 2.64
C LYS A 6 5.56 16.87 3.72
N TYR A 7 4.59 16.06 3.33
CA TYR A 7 3.56 15.54 4.23
C TYR A 7 3.83 14.11 4.71
N TRP A 8 4.99 13.54 4.36
CA TRP A 8 5.34 12.17 4.73
C TRP A 8 5.91 12.15 6.15
N THR A 9 5.02 12.03 7.14
CA THR A 9 5.38 11.80 8.54
C THR A 9 5.33 10.33 8.88
N LYS A 10 6.00 9.90 9.96
CA LYS A 10 5.93 8.51 10.44
C LYS A 10 4.47 8.03 10.53
N GLY A 11 4.19 6.83 10.00
CA GLY A 11 2.85 6.25 9.90
C GLY A 11 2.03 6.67 8.68
N THR A 12 2.53 7.60 7.84
CA THR A 12 1.84 7.95 6.58
C THR A 12 1.81 6.76 5.65
N VAL A 13 0.61 6.40 5.18
CA VAL A 13 0.41 5.35 4.16
C VAL A 13 0.54 5.97 2.77
N LEU A 14 1.36 5.34 1.94
CA LEU A 14 1.70 5.77 0.60
C LEU A 14 1.18 4.77 -0.43
N TYR A 15 0.36 5.26 -1.34
CA TYR A 15 -0.17 4.50 -2.46
C TYR A 15 0.67 4.77 -3.71
N PRO A 16 1.27 3.75 -4.35
CA PRO A 16 2.00 3.93 -5.60
C PRO A 16 1.17 4.64 -6.69
N GLY A 17 -0.12 4.34 -6.76
CA GLY A 17 -1.05 4.99 -7.69
C GLY A 17 -1.21 6.49 -7.46
N ASP A 18 -1.29 6.94 -6.21
CA ASP A 18 -1.41 8.36 -5.86
C ASP A 18 -0.11 9.12 -6.19
N ILE A 19 1.05 8.53 -5.90
CA ILE A 19 2.35 9.11 -6.25
C ILE A 19 2.47 9.26 -7.77
N LYS A 20 2.15 8.22 -8.53
CA LYS A 20 2.09 8.28 -10.01
C LYS A 20 1.18 9.41 -10.48
N ALA A 21 -0.04 9.51 -9.93
CA ALA A 21 -1.01 10.52 -10.34
C ALA A 21 -0.53 11.95 -10.06
N ARG A 22 0.12 12.21 -8.92
CA ARG A 22 0.60 13.54 -8.54
C ARG A 22 1.89 13.95 -9.23
N THR A 23 2.75 13.01 -9.57
CA THR A 23 4.09 13.28 -10.13
C THR A 23 4.19 13.06 -11.63
N HIS A 24 3.20 12.39 -12.24
CA HIS A 24 3.16 12.03 -13.65
C HIS A 24 4.34 11.15 -14.12
N ILE A 25 5.04 10.49 -13.19
CA ILE A 25 6.07 9.48 -13.53
C ILE A 25 5.42 8.11 -13.80
N SER A 26 6.16 7.21 -14.44
CA SER A 26 5.66 5.86 -14.70
C SER A 26 5.46 5.07 -13.40
N ILE A 27 4.59 4.07 -13.43
CA ILE A 27 4.39 3.19 -12.27
C ILE A 27 5.68 2.42 -11.93
N GLU A 28 6.48 2.05 -12.93
CA GLU A 28 7.77 1.40 -12.75
C GLU A 28 8.76 2.33 -12.00
N THR A 29 8.89 3.58 -12.45
CA THR A 29 9.73 4.58 -11.75
C THR A 29 9.25 4.81 -10.32
N THR A 30 7.93 4.81 -10.10
CA THR A 30 7.35 4.93 -8.77
C THR A 30 7.76 3.78 -7.86
N TYR A 31 7.64 2.53 -8.33
CA TYR A 31 8.06 1.35 -7.55
C TYR A 31 9.56 1.32 -7.31
N ASN A 32 10.38 1.69 -8.31
CA ASN A 32 11.83 1.77 -8.14
C ASN A 32 12.20 2.77 -7.04
N PHE A 33 11.60 3.97 -7.06
CA PHE A 33 11.81 4.98 -6.03
C PHE A 33 11.40 4.50 -4.63
N LEU A 34 10.21 3.91 -4.48
CA LEU A 34 9.72 3.40 -3.20
C LEU A 34 10.57 2.24 -2.68
N ASN A 35 11.07 1.37 -3.57
CA ASN A 35 11.98 0.29 -3.20
C ASN A 35 13.33 0.82 -2.69
N GLU A 36 13.90 1.87 -3.30
CA GLU A 36 15.14 2.48 -2.80
C GLU A 36 14.97 3.13 -1.41
N LEU A 37 13.83 3.79 -1.17
CA LEU A 37 13.50 4.31 0.15
C LEU A 37 13.28 3.20 1.19
N THR A 38 12.68 2.08 0.77
CA THR A 38 12.51 0.89 1.63
C THR A 38 13.87 0.29 2.01
N LYS A 39 14.79 0.11 1.05
CA LYS A 39 16.16 -0.36 1.30
C LYS A 39 16.94 0.57 2.24
N SER A 40 16.70 1.88 2.12
CA SER A 40 17.29 2.90 2.99
C SER A 40 16.59 3.00 4.36
N GLY A 41 15.55 2.20 4.60
CA GLY A 41 14.83 2.12 5.87
C GLY A 41 13.91 3.31 6.18
N TYR A 42 13.50 4.10 5.19
CA TYR A 42 12.52 5.18 5.38
C TYR A 42 11.08 4.69 5.26
N LEU A 43 10.87 3.61 4.51
CA LEU A 43 9.57 3.00 4.26
C LEU A 43 9.59 1.53 4.68
N GLU A 44 8.44 1.04 5.09
CA GLU A 44 8.16 -0.39 5.20
C GLU A 44 7.06 -0.78 4.21
N LYS A 45 7.16 -2.00 3.67
CA LYS A 45 6.08 -2.56 2.86
C LYS A 45 4.90 -2.92 3.76
N ARG A 46 3.70 -2.72 3.22
CA ARG A 46 2.41 -3.08 3.82
C ARG A 46 1.51 -3.62 2.72
N PHE A 47 0.44 -4.29 3.11
CA PHE A 47 -0.54 -4.84 2.19
C PHE A 47 -1.94 -4.41 2.61
N GLU A 48 -2.68 -3.73 1.74
CA GLU A 48 -4.06 -3.38 2.04
C GLU A 48 -5.02 -4.38 1.40
N LEU A 49 -5.99 -4.87 2.18
CA LEU A 49 -7.04 -5.74 1.68
C LEU A 49 -7.94 -5.01 0.67
N TYR A 50 -8.00 -5.59 -0.52
CA TYR A 50 -8.70 -5.08 -1.69
C TYR A 50 -9.38 -6.25 -2.39
N CYS A 51 -10.70 -6.19 -2.55
CA CYS A 51 -11.45 -7.24 -3.23
C CYS A 51 -11.23 -7.15 -4.74
N SER A 52 -10.60 -8.17 -5.33
CA SER A 52 -10.38 -8.25 -6.77
C SER A 52 -11.66 -8.45 -7.59
N GLU A 53 -12.73 -8.96 -6.96
CA GLU A 53 -14.04 -9.19 -7.62
C GLU A 53 -14.88 -7.92 -7.76
N CYS A 54 -14.99 -7.11 -6.69
CA CYS A 54 -15.83 -5.91 -6.69
C CYS A 54 -15.04 -4.58 -6.63
N HIS A 55 -13.71 -4.67 -6.60
CA HIS A 55 -12.79 -3.53 -6.60
C HIS A 55 -12.97 -2.57 -5.41
N LYS A 56 -13.39 -3.10 -4.25
CA LYS A 56 -13.58 -2.35 -3.00
C LYS A 56 -12.48 -2.65 -1.99
N PHE A 57 -12.11 -1.64 -1.21
CA PHE A 57 -11.17 -1.77 -0.09
C PHE A 57 -11.91 -2.17 1.18
N LYS A 58 -11.37 -3.13 1.95
CA LYS A 58 -11.84 -3.43 3.32
C LYS A 58 -11.26 -2.42 4.34
N GLY A 59 -10.22 -1.67 3.95
CA GLY A 59 -9.52 -0.71 4.82
C GLY A 59 -8.58 -1.34 5.85
N LYS A 60 -8.41 -2.68 5.81
CA LYS A 60 -7.47 -3.39 6.68
C LYS A 60 -6.08 -3.43 6.05
N ILE A 61 -5.09 -2.96 6.79
CA ILE A 61 -3.67 -2.98 6.41
C ILE A 61 -2.95 -4.08 7.19
N LEU A 62 -2.21 -4.92 6.46
CA LEU A 62 -1.40 -6.03 6.93
C LEU A 62 0.09 -5.66 6.87
N LYS A 63 0.85 -6.10 7.87
CA LYS A 63 2.32 -6.04 7.89
C LYS A 63 2.93 -7.14 7.03
N SER A 64 2.31 -8.32 6.99
CA SER A 64 2.74 -9.45 6.18
C SER A 64 1.55 -10.15 5.53
N LEU A 65 1.81 -10.92 4.47
CA LEU A 65 0.78 -11.75 3.81
C LEU A 65 0.34 -12.96 4.67
N THR A 66 1.02 -13.21 5.78
CA THR A 66 0.68 -14.26 6.76
C THR A 66 -0.05 -13.72 7.99
N ASP A 67 -0.33 -12.42 8.03
CA ASP A 67 -1.08 -11.82 9.13
C ASP A 67 -2.52 -12.37 9.16
N ASP A 68 -3.06 -12.54 10.37
CA ASP A 68 -4.45 -12.97 10.53
C ASP A 68 -5.42 -11.94 9.94
N LEU A 69 -6.21 -12.39 8.95
CA LEU A 69 -7.22 -11.57 8.29
C LEU A 69 -8.46 -11.36 9.17
N GLY A 70 -8.68 -12.18 10.19
CA GLY A 70 -9.93 -12.21 10.94
C GLY A 70 -11.07 -12.61 10.02
N ASP A 71 -12.04 -11.71 9.79
CA ASP A 71 -13.09 -11.92 8.80
C ASP A 71 -12.50 -11.94 7.37
N THR A 72 -12.58 -13.12 6.76
CA THR A 72 -12.06 -13.41 5.42
C THR A 72 -13.04 -13.05 4.31
N SER A 73 -14.21 -12.49 4.61
CA SER A 73 -15.20 -12.14 3.59
C SER A 73 -15.19 -10.66 3.22
N CYS A 74 -15.48 -10.36 1.95
CA CYS A 74 -15.70 -9.00 1.49
C CYS A 74 -17.06 -8.47 2.00
N ASP A 75 -17.06 -7.28 2.59
CA ASP A 75 -18.26 -6.65 3.16
C ASP A 75 -19.32 -6.25 2.10
N PHE A 76 -18.95 -6.27 0.81
CA PHE A 76 -19.78 -5.77 -0.29
C PHE A 76 -20.33 -6.86 -1.21
N CYS A 77 -19.53 -7.89 -1.50
CA CYS A 77 -19.92 -8.98 -2.42
C CYS A 77 -19.78 -10.37 -1.81
N HIS A 78 -19.39 -10.48 -0.53
CA HIS A 78 -19.20 -11.74 0.20
C HIS A 78 -18.18 -12.71 -0.42
N HIS A 79 -17.35 -12.23 -1.36
CA HIS A 79 -16.19 -12.97 -1.85
C HIS A 79 -15.23 -13.30 -0.70
N GLU A 80 -14.76 -14.54 -0.65
CA GLU A 80 -13.75 -14.98 0.32
C GLU A 80 -12.36 -14.55 -0.16
N PHE A 81 -11.68 -13.76 0.65
CA PHE A 81 -10.39 -13.19 0.33
C PHE A 81 -9.31 -14.25 0.17
N ILE A 82 -8.65 -14.21 -0.99
CA ILE A 82 -7.41 -14.91 -1.26
C ILE A 82 -6.29 -13.88 -1.14
N VAL A 83 -5.57 -13.87 -0.01
CA VAL A 83 -4.59 -12.81 0.34
C VAL A 83 -3.69 -12.37 -0.81
N PHE A 84 -3.10 -13.32 -1.55
CA PHE A 84 -2.19 -13.01 -2.66
C PHE A 84 -2.85 -12.31 -3.85
N LYS A 85 -4.16 -12.49 -4.03
CA LYS A 85 -4.95 -11.86 -5.11
C LYS A 85 -5.68 -10.61 -4.63
N ASP A 86 -6.11 -10.63 -3.37
CA ASP A 86 -6.99 -9.64 -2.77
C ASP A 86 -6.24 -8.70 -1.83
N THR A 87 -4.98 -8.41 -2.15
CA THR A 87 -4.21 -7.36 -1.52
C THR A 87 -3.52 -6.50 -2.55
N ILE A 88 -3.28 -5.24 -2.20
CA ILE A 88 -2.39 -4.37 -2.94
C ILE A 88 -1.17 -4.01 -2.12
N LEU A 89 -0.02 -3.89 -2.77
CA LEU A 89 1.21 -3.42 -2.15
C LEU A 89 1.14 -1.91 -1.93
N ILE A 90 1.26 -1.50 -0.67
CA ILE A 90 1.38 -0.11 -0.23
C ILE A 90 2.64 0.03 0.65
N TYR A 91 2.94 1.26 1.05
CA TYR A 91 4.11 1.57 1.87
C TYR A 91 3.69 2.42 3.07
N GLU A 92 4.39 2.28 4.18
CA GLU A 92 4.20 3.08 5.38
C GLU A 92 5.52 3.75 5.75
N VAL A 93 5.49 5.05 6.07
CA VAL A 93 6.68 5.78 6.50
C VAL A 93 7.11 5.29 7.89
N SER A 94 8.26 4.64 7.98
CA SER A 94 8.77 4.07 9.24
C SER A 94 9.56 5.09 10.06
N ARG A 95 10.26 6.01 9.38
CA ARG A 95 10.98 7.14 9.98
C ARG A 95 11.08 8.31 9.02
N THR A 96 11.22 9.50 9.58
CA THR A 96 11.59 10.74 8.87
C THR A 96 13.03 11.09 9.22
N ASN A 97 13.69 11.87 8.37
CA ASN A 97 14.93 12.55 8.74
C ASN A 97 14.69 13.55 9.88
#